data_AF-A0A2T1D4J2-F1
#
_entry.id   AF-A0A2T1D4J2-F1
#
_cell.length_a   1.000
_cell.length_b   1.000
_cell.length_c   1.000
_cell.angle_alpha   90.00
_cell.angle_beta   90.00
_cell.angle_gamma   90.00
#
_symmetry.space_group_name_H-M   'P 1'
#
loop_
_entity.id
_entity.type
_entity.pdbx_description
1 polymer ?
#
loop_
_entity_poly.entity_id
_entity_poly.type
_entity_poly.pdbx_seq_one_letter_code
_entity_poly.pdbx_strand_id
1 'polypeptide(L)'
;MVKRSLVSTLRLENGDRLTRGEFERRYAATPEKFKAELIEGVVYVASPVRVRNHGRPHDYIMGWLGAYVAATPKVDIADNSTVRLDLDKEI
;
A
#
# COMPACT_ATOMS: atom_id res chain seq x y z
N MET A 1 29.93 -20.04 6.83
CA MET A 1 28.88 -21.02 6.46
C MET A 1 27.53 -20.34 6.60
N VAL A 2 26.98 -19.84 5.49
CA VAL A 2 25.67 -19.16 5.48
C VAL A 2 24.59 -20.23 5.60
N LYS A 3 23.88 -20.27 6.73
CA LYS A 3 22.73 -21.14 6.92
C LYS A 3 21.61 -20.65 6.00
N ARG A 4 21.36 -21.37 4.91
CA ARG A 4 20.15 -21.26 4.11
C ARG A 4 18.97 -21.61 5.02
N SER A 5 18.19 -20.60 5.41
CA SER A 5 16.94 -20.79 6.14
C SER A 5 15.96 -21.50 5.20
N LEU A 6 15.68 -22.77 5.47
CA LEU A 6 14.57 -23.51 4.90
C LEU A 6 13.37 -23.26 5.80
N VAL A 7 12.27 -22.79 5.20
CA VAL A 7 10.97 -22.37 5.80
C VAL A 7 10.82 -20.84 5.93
N SER A 8 10.65 -20.16 4.79
CA SER A 8 10.22 -18.75 4.72
C SER A 8 9.20 -18.50 3.60
N THR A 9 8.44 -19.51 3.18
CA THR A 9 7.65 -19.48 1.93
C THR A 9 6.16 -19.20 2.10
N LEU A 10 5.66 -18.89 3.30
CA LEU A 10 4.23 -18.70 3.55
C LEU A 10 3.79 -17.24 3.71
N ARG A 11 4.65 -16.35 4.23
CA ARG A 11 4.29 -14.93 4.39
C ARG A 11 4.71 -14.13 3.17
N LEU A 12 3.80 -13.26 2.72
CA LEU A 12 4.13 -12.17 1.82
C LEU A 12 4.82 -11.07 2.64
N GLU A 13 6.04 -10.71 2.25
CA GLU A 13 6.77 -9.61 2.87
C GLU A 13 6.92 -8.44 1.91
N ASN A 14 6.97 -7.24 2.47
CA ASN A 14 7.15 -6.02 1.68
C ASN A 14 8.52 -6.05 0.99
N GLY A 15 8.54 -5.91 -0.33
CA GLY A 15 9.76 -5.99 -1.16
C GLY A 15 10.02 -7.37 -1.77
N ASP A 16 9.23 -8.40 -1.45
CA ASP A 16 9.33 -9.70 -2.13
C ASP A 16 9.14 -9.51 -3.65
N ARG A 17 9.98 -10.19 -4.45
CA ARG A 17 9.84 -10.21 -5.91
C ARG A 17 9.20 -11.52 -6.34
N LEU A 18 7.97 -11.44 -6.82
CA LEU A 18 7.15 -12.61 -7.15
C LEU A 18 6.51 -12.48 -8.53
N THR A 19 6.31 -13.61 -9.19
CA THR A 19 5.37 -13.67 -10.30
C THR A 19 3.94 -13.53 -9.78
N ARG A 20 3.02 -13.11 -10.65
CA ARG A 20 1.58 -12.99 -10.32
C ARG A 20 1.01 -14.29 -9.71
N GLY A 21 1.31 -15.44 -10.32
CA GLY A 21 0.79 -16.73 -9.84
C GLY A 21 1.37 -17.15 -8.49
N GLU A 22 2.59 -16.76 -8.14
CA GLU A 22 3.14 -16.99 -6.80
C GLU A 22 2.51 -16.07 -5.77
N PHE A 23 2.30 -14.80 -6.12
CA PHE A 23 1.62 -13.84 -5.27
C PHE A 23 0.20 -14.28 -4.94
N GLU A 24 -0.62 -14.61 -5.94
CA GLU A 24 -2.02 -15.01 -5.74
C GLU A 24 -2.15 -16.24 -4.83
N ARG A 25 -1.32 -17.27 -5.05
CA ARG A 25 -1.32 -18.48 -4.20
C ARG A 25 -0.95 -18.15 -2.74
N ARG A 26 0.05 -17.29 -2.53
CA ARG A 26 0.45 -16.90 -1.17
C ARG A 26 -0.58 -15.98 -0.52
N TYR A 27 -1.14 -15.03 -1.27
CA TYR A 27 -2.16 -14.09 -0.82
C TYR A 27 -3.43 -14.81 -0.35
N ALA A 28 -3.89 -15.81 -1.10
CA ALA A 28 -5.03 -16.65 -0.72
C ALA A 28 -4.84 -17.41 0.61
N ALA A 29 -3.59 -17.62 1.03
CA ALA A 29 -3.25 -18.26 2.30
C ALA A 29 -3.05 -17.26 3.46
N THR A 30 -3.20 -15.96 3.22
CA THR A 30 -3.05 -14.94 4.25
C THR A 30 -4.33 -14.73 5.07
N PRO A 31 -4.23 -14.23 6.32
CA PRO A 31 -5.40 -13.91 7.13
C PRO A 31 -6.32 -12.89 6.45
N GLU A 32 -7.63 -12.94 6.72
CA GLU A 32 -8.65 -12.08 6.09
C GLU A 32 -8.36 -10.57 6.15
N LYS A 33 -7.66 -10.10 7.20
CA LYS A 33 -7.28 -8.69 7.39
C LYS A 33 -5.91 -8.32 6.81
N PHE A 34 -5.22 -9.28 6.21
CA PHE A 34 -3.95 -9.03 5.53
C PHE A 34 -4.23 -8.37 4.17
N LYS A 35 -3.57 -7.26 3.90
CA LYS A 35 -3.64 -6.58 2.61
C LYS A 35 -2.24 -6.43 2.05
N ALA A 36 -2.09 -6.82 0.80
CA ALA A 36 -0.88 -6.64 0.04
C ALA A 36 -1.23 -6.49 -1.44
N GLU A 37 -0.36 -5.83 -2.19
CA GLU A 37 -0.49 -5.58 -3.62
C GLU A 37 0.78 -6.04 -4.33
N LEU A 38 0.63 -6.46 -5.59
CA LEU A 38 1.76 -6.77 -6.46
C LEU A 38 1.87 -5.69 -7.53
N ILE A 39 2.89 -4.84 -7.41
CA ILE A 39 3.14 -3.73 -8.34
C ILE A 39 4.47 -4.01 -9.03
N GLU A 40 4.43 -4.17 -10.36
CA GLU A 40 5.61 -4.46 -11.20
C GLU A 40 6.46 -5.65 -10.69
N GLY A 41 5.79 -6.68 -10.15
CA GLY A 41 6.45 -7.88 -9.62
C GLY A 41 7.05 -7.70 -8.23
N VAL A 42 6.83 -6.56 -7.56
CA VAL A 42 7.22 -6.29 -6.18
C VAL A 42 5.99 -6.29 -5.28
N VAL A 43 6.06 -7.01 -4.17
CA VAL A 43 5.01 -7.11 -3.17
C VAL A 43 5.06 -5.89 -2.24
N TYR A 44 3.92 -5.24 -2.05
CA TYR A 44 3.73 -4.17 -1.08
C TYR A 44 2.73 -4.62 -0.03
N VAL A 45 3.13 -4.72 1.23
CA VAL A 45 2.22 -5.09 2.33
C VAL A 45 1.71 -3.82 2.99
N ALA A 46 0.39 -3.68 3.10
CA ALA A 46 -0.23 -2.52 3.72
C ALA A 46 0.24 -2.40 5.18
N SER A 47 0.91 -1.29 5.49
CA SER A 47 1.36 -1.01 6.86
C SER A 47 0.15 -0.72 7.76
N PRO A 48 0.10 -1.25 9.00
CA PRO A 48 -0.95 -0.90 9.93
C PRO A 48 -0.98 0.62 10.21
N VAL A 49 -2.09 1.27 9.87
CA VAL A 49 -2.31 2.70 10.15
C VAL A 49 -2.58 2.89 11.65
N ARG A 50 -1.53 3.15 12.42
CA ARG A 50 -1.65 3.41 13.86
C ARG A 50 -2.10 4.84 14.10
N VAL A 51 -3.09 5.04 14.99
CA VAL A 51 -3.65 6.36 15.30
C VAL A 51 -2.58 7.41 15.63
N ARG A 52 -1.62 7.07 16.51
CA ARG A 52 -0.61 8.05 16.94
C ARG A 52 0.49 8.31 15.92
N ASN A 53 0.92 7.27 15.20
CA ASN A 53 2.13 7.32 14.38
C ASN A 53 1.83 7.54 12.89
N HIS A 54 0.57 7.41 12.46
CA HIS A 54 0.16 7.65 11.09
C HIS A 54 -1.13 8.46 11.02
N GLY A 55 -2.23 7.96 11.61
CA GLY A 55 -3.56 8.57 11.45
C GLY A 55 -3.63 10.04 11.89
N ARG A 56 -3.16 10.36 13.10
CA ARG A 56 -3.21 11.75 13.62
C ARG A 56 -2.28 12.71 12.86
N PRO A 57 -1.00 12.35 12.57
CA PRO A 57 -0.18 13.16 11.67
C PRO A 57 -0.81 13.36 10.28
N HIS A 58 -1.37 12.30 9.69
CA HIS A 58 -2.09 12.35 8.41
C HIS A 58 -3.25 13.35 8.47
N ASP A 59 -4.10 13.25 9.48
CA ASP A 59 -5.26 14.15 9.66
C ASP A 59 -4.86 15.62 9.77
N TYR A 60 -3.74 15.95 10.42
CA TYR A 60 -3.26 17.33 10.49
C TYR A 60 -2.85 17.88 9.12
N ILE A 61 -2.20 17.06 8.30
CA ILE A 61 -1.83 17.43 6.92
C ILE A 61 -3.10 17.58 6.07
N MET A 62 -4.03 16.63 6.17
CA MET A 62 -5.30 16.67 5.46
C MET A 62 -6.12 17.91 5.84
N GLY A 63 -6.14 18.30 7.12
CA GLY A 63 -6.78 19.53 7.57
C GLY A 63 -6.15 20.79 6.97
N TRP A 64 -4.81 20.86 6.93
CA TRP A 64 -4.09 21.97 6.31
C TRP A 64 -4.38 22.08 4.80
N LEU A 65 -4.31 20.94 4.08
CA LEU A 65 -4.61 20.91 2.65
C LEU A 65 -6.08 21.23 2.36
N GLY A 66 -7.02 20.75 3.20
CA GLY A 66 -8.43 21.09 3.08
C GLY A 66 -8.68 22.60 3.20
N ALA A 67 -8.01 23.27 4.14
CA ALA A 67 -8.07 24.73 4.26
C ALA A 67 -7.49 25.43 3.02
N TYR A 68 -6.39 24.91 2.48
CA TYR A 68 -5.76 25.44 1.27
C TYR A 68 -6.67 25.33 0.04
N VAL A 69 -7.26 24.15 -0.20
CA VAL A 69 -8.21 23.90 -1.31
C VAL A 69 -9.44 24.80 -1.18
N ALA A 70 -9.98 24.96 0.04
CA ALA A 70 -11.11 25.86 0.29
C ALA A 70 -10.81 27.33 -0.09
N ALA A 71 -9.56 27.76 0.05
CA ALA A 71 -9.13 29.12 -0.28
C ALA A 71 -8.66 29.28 -1.75
N THR A 72 -8.47 28.20 -2.50
CA THR A 72 -7.82 28.23 -3.82
C THR A 72 -8.66 27.55 -4.90
N PRO A 73 -9.51 28.31 -5.63
CA PRO A 73 -10.33 27.75 -6.69
C PRO A 73 -9.52 26.99 -7.74
N LYS A 74 -10.06 25.87 -8.24
CA LYS A 74 -9.45 24.95 -9.23
C LYS A 74 -8.32 24.06 -8.71
N VAL A 75 -8.04 24.08 -7.40
CA VAL A 75 -7.21 23.05 -6.75
C VAL A 75 -8.15 21.97 -6.20
N ASP A 76 -7.71 20.72 -6.22
CA ASP A 76 -8.46 19.58 -5.68
C ASP A 76 -7.59 18.76 -4.72
N ILE A 77 -8.23 17.96 -3.88
CA ILE A 77 -7.59 17.04 -2.94
C ILE A 77 -8.39 15.75 -2.84
N ALA A 78 -7.71 14.61 -2.89
CA ALA A 78 -8.29 13.30 -2.65
C ALA A 78 -7.35 12.49 -1.75
N ASP A 79 -7.94 11.70 -0.84
CA ASP A 79 -7.22 10.84 0.09
C ASP A 79 -7.65 9.39 -0.07
N ASN A 80 -6.68 8.49 -0.07
CA ASN A 80 -6.89 7.04 -0.23
C ASN A 80 -7.74 6.66 -1.46
N SER A 81 -7.65 7.46 -2.54
CA SER A 81 -8.34 7.23 -3.80
C SER A 81 -7.38 6.68 -4.85
N THR A 82 -7.85 5.75 -5.69
CA THR A 82 -7.15 5.36 -6.91
C THR A 82 -7.48 6.34 -8.03
N VAL A 83 -6.46 6.83 -8.74
CA VAL A 83 -6.62 7.68 -9.93
C VAL A 83 -6.07 6.96 -11.15
N ARG A 84 -6.88 6.90 -12.20
CA ARG A 84 -6.46 6.40 -13.51
C ARG A 84 -5.74 7.50 -14.27
N LEU A 85 -4.44 7.32 -14.47
CA LEU A 85 -3.59 8.30 -15.16
C LEU A 85 -3.64 8.10 -16.68
N ASP A 86 -3.68 6.86 -17.13
CA ASP A 86 -3.82 6.51 -18.55
C ASP A 86 -4.56 5.17 -18.73
N LEU A 87 -4.63 4.67 -19.98
CA LEU A 87 -5.36 3.44 -20.27
C LEU A 87 -4.76 2.20 -19.57
N ASP A 88 -3.48 2.25 -19.22
CA ASP A 88 -2.71 1.11 -18.71
C ASP A 88 -2.23 1.31 -17.26
N LYS A 89 -2.37 2.51 -16.68
CA LYS A 89 -1.85 2.88 -15.35
C LYS A 89 -2.88 3.51 -14.42
N GLU A 90 -2.93 2.94 -13.24
CA GLU A 90 -3.64 3.44 -12.06
C GLU A 90 -2.62 3.60 -10.92
N ILE A 91 -2.78 4.62 -10.09
CA ILE A 91 -2.01 4.85 -8.85
C ILE A 91 -2.95 5.13 -7.69
#